data_AF-A0A6A6SHZ2-F1
#
_entry.id   AF-A0A6A6SHZ2-F1
#
_cell.length_a   1.000
_cell.length_b   1.000
_cell.length_c   1.000
_cell.angle_alpha   90.00
_cell.angle_beta   90.00
_cell.angle_gamma   90.00
#
_symmetry.space_group_name_H-M   'P 1'
#
loop_
_entity.id
_entity.type
_entity.pdbx_description
1 polymer ?
#
loop_
_entity_poly.entity_id
_entity_poly.type
_entity_poly.pdbx_seq_one_letter_code
_entity_poly.pdbx_strand_id
1 'polypeptide(L)'
;MSGSRDDVAGRLRQDVWDGSIPLEIRLHKGDCITYEESDPYLVQFPRLSYLGLLVEKLHAFFKGNLIYPDVAPHAAWLTYEDVPLKWHYPLGLSYDLYAGAGPYYPPDPKHSSERSEVQDEAGEEMELPWKLIVHFSDFPKDQMIQLDAEGKHLHDLYINSVKEADFLRNGTGKTIMSLNKDDSTQLWDAVKAHDFSLFNPINQKLLNPQGVNLRHIPIKLYLPHASSETQEEPVPGSLRVVQTLVTPSVSSRQPQTIGTALNKVIPSLFPRTRTPLIAQAVLHGAVLPLTANAEELLRATAYLDGWLHIAVVMMA
;
A
#
# COMPACT_ATOMS: atom_id res chain seq x y z
N MET A 1 -31.97 9.99 4.59
CA MET A 1 -31.10 8.90 5.08
C MET A 1 -29.66 8.94 4.52
N SER A 2 -29.29 9.79 3.55
CA SER A 2 -27.91 9.85 3.02
C SER A 2 -26.90 10.48 3.99
N GLY A 3 -27.31 11.47 4.79
CA GLY A 3 -26.39 12.23 5.65
C GLY A 3 -25.63 11.44 6.73
N SER A 4 -26.12 10.26 7.14
CA SER A 4 -25.41 9.40 8.11
C SER A 4 -24.37 8.47 7.45
N ARG A 5 -24.52 8.15 6.15
CA ARG A 5 -23.58 7.27 5.43
C ARG A 5 -22.39 8.07 4.89
N ASP A 6 -22.64 9.29 4.43
CA ASP A 6 -21.59 10.20 3.96
C ASP A 6 -20.62 10.56 5.10
N ASP A 7 -21.13 10.68 6.33
CA ASP A 7 -20.32 10.87 7.53
C ASP A 7 -19.40 9.67 7.83
N VAL A 8 -19.91 8.43 7.71
CA VAL A 8 -19.09 7.22 7.97
C VAL A 8 -17.99 7.07 6.93
N ALA A 9 -18.29 7.26 5.64
CA ALA A 9 -17.29 7.16 4.58
C ALA A 9 -16.24 8.28 4.66
N GLY A 10 -16.64 9.47 5.12
CA GLY A 10 -15.71 10.57 5.40
C GLY A 10 -14.77 10.25 6.56
N ARG A 11 -15.31 9.77 7.69
CA ARG A 11 -14.52 9.37 8.86
C ARG A 11 -13.56 8.23 8.54
N LEU A 12 -14.03 7.18 7.87
CA LEU A 12 -13.16 6.05 7.49
C LEU A 12 -12.01 6.49 6.58
N ARG A 13 -12.23 7.48 5.72
CA ARG A 13 -11.16 8.04 4.87
C ARG A 13 -10.12 8.82 5.66
N GLN A 14 -10.56 9.55 6.69
CA GLN A 14 -9.66 10.21 7.63
C GLN A 14 -8.87 9.18 8.45
N ASP A 15 -9.53 8.14 8.96
CA ASP A 15 -8.87 7.07 9.72
C ASP A 15 -7.80 6.35 8.88
N VAL A 16 -8.10 6.06 7.60
CA VAL A 16 -7.15 5.49 6.64
C VAL A 16 -5.99 6.45 6.36
N TRP A 17 -6.26 7.76 6.29
CA TRP A 17 -5.23 8.79 6.10
C TRP A 17 -4.27 8.87 7.28
N ASP A 18 -4.80 8.83 8.50
CA ASP A 18 -4.04 8.96 9.74
C ASP A 18 -3.27 7.67 10.11
N GLY A 19 -3.59 6.56 9.43
CA GLY A 19 -2.88 5.29 9.54
C GLY A 19 -1.38 5.44 9.29
N SER A 20 -0.58 4.97 10.25
CA SER A 20 0.88 5.07 10.21
C SER A 20 1.55 3.84 10.83
N ILE A 21 2.84 3.66 10.53
CA ILE A 21 3.67 2.56 11.03
C ILE A 21 4.90 3.17 11.71
N PRO A 22 5.24 2.79 12.95
CA PRO A 22 6.49 3.17 13.56
C PRO A 22 7.64 2.43 12.88
N LEU A 23 8.64 3.15 12.40
CA LEU A 23 9.81 2.63 11.74
C LEU A 23 11.05 2.85 12.60
N GLU A 24 11.90 1.82 12.67
CA GLU A 24 13.28 1.93 13.13
C GLU A 24 14.18 1.68 11.93
N ILE A 25 14.89 2.71 11.46
CA ILE A 25 15.73 2.61 10.27
C ILE A 25 17.19 2.74 10.68
N ARG A 26 18.04 1.78 10.28
CA ARG A 26 19.48 1.81 10.55
C ARG A 26 20.29 1.82 9.27
N LEU A 27 21.47 2.42 9.33
CA LEU A 27 22.43 2.40 8.23
C LEU A 27 23.05 1.01 8.10
N HIS A 28 23.14 0.51 6.89
CA HIS A 28 23.81 -0.75 6.61
C HIS A 28 25.29 -0.68 7.04
N LYS A 29 25.78 -1.75 7.69
CA LYS A 29 27.16 -1.85 8.19
C LYS A 29 28.22 -1.61 7.10
N GLY A 30 27.93 -1.98 5.86
CA GLY A 30 28.83 -1.80 4.72
C GLY A 30 28.97 -0.34 4.28
N ASP A 31 28.05 0.53 4.69
CA ASP A 31 28.04 1.96 4.39
C ASP A 31 28.46 2.82 5.58
N CYS A 32 28.62 2.23 6.77
CA CYS A 32 28.91 2.93 8.02
C CYS A 32 30.42 3.01 8.31
N ILE A 33 30.92 4.19 8.70
CA ILE A 33 32.33 4.38 9.11
C ILE A 33 32.69 3.62 10.39
N THR A 34 31.72 3.44 11.28
CA THR A 34 31.87 2.64 12.49
C THR A 34 31.41 1.23 12.17
N TYR A 35 32.22 0.23 12.54
CA TYR A 35 31.79 -1.18 12.50
C TYR A 35 30.65 -1.48 13.50
N GLU A 36 30.38 -0.56 14.43
CA GLU A 36 29.23 -0.60 15.34
C GLU A 36 27.93 -0.17 14.62
N GLU A 37 26.80 -0.68 15.12
CA GLU A 37 25.46 -0.31 14.63
C GLU A 37 25.27 1.21 14.68
N SER A 38 24.82 1.82 13.58
CA SER A 38 24.47 3.24 13.57
C SER A 38 23.32 3.52 14.55
N ASP A 39 23.26 4.76 15.05
CA ASP A 39 22.09 5.25 15.77
C ASP A 39 20.81 5.05 14.92
N PRO A 40 19.72 4.55 15.50
CA PRO A 40 18.48 4.34 14.77
C PRO A 40 17.76 5.66 14.44
N TYR A 41 17.30 5.79 13.20
CA TYR A 41 16.34 6.81 12.80
C TYR A 41 14.92 6.32 13.11
N LEU A 42 14.34 6.83 14.18
CA LEU A 42 12.98 6.49 14.61
C LEU A 42 11.96 7.47 14.02
N VAL A 43 10.94 6.96 13.33
CA VAL A 43 9.89 7.81 12.72
C VAL A 43 8.55 7.10 12.64
N GLN A 44 7.48 7.83 12.96
CA GLN A 44 6.11 7.39 12.63
C GLN A 44 5.82 7.78 11.17
N PHE A 45 5.79 6.80 10.25
CA PHE A 45 5.66 7.08 8.82
C PHE A 45 4.27 6.66 8.29
N PRO A 46 3.58 7.48 7.47
CA PRO A 46 2.21 7.19 7.05
C PRO A 46 2.11 5.96 6.13
N ARG A 47 1.09 5.13 6.35
CA ARG A 47 0.81 3.92 5.54
C ARG A 47 0.59 4.25 4.07
N LEU A 48 -0.02 5.40 3.80
CA LEU A 48 -0.35 5.85 2.46
C LEU A 48 0.84 6.48 1.72
N SER A 49 1.94 6.78 2.42
CA SER A 49 3.12 7.42 1.84
C SER A 49 4.07 6.41 1.19
N TYR A 50 5.11 6.92 0.55
CA TYR A 50 6.08 6.15 -0.23
C TYR A 50 7.47 6.28 0.38
N LEU A 51 8.22 5.19 0.50
CA LEU A 51 9.58 5.21 1.05
C LEU A 51 10.52 6.16 0.27
N GLY A 52 10.28 6.34 -1.03
CA GLY A 52 11.03 7.29 -1.85
C GLY A 52 10.94 8.74 -1.38
N LEU A 53 9.93 9.12 -0.59
CA LEU A 53 9.81 10.46 0.00
C LEU A 53 10.64 10.63 1.29
N LEU A 54 11.15 9.53 1.85
CA LEU A 54 11.90 9.53 3.10
C LEU A 54 13.42 9.62 2.88
N VAL A 55 13.91 9.32 1.68
CA VAL A 55 15.34 9.17 1.35
C VAL A 55 16.19 10.40 1.67
N GLU A 56 15.67 11.61 1.39
CA GLU A 56 16.36 12.87 1.68
C GLU A 56 16.61 13.06 3.18
N LYS A 57 15.61 12.72 4.01
CA LYS A 57 15.71 12.82 5.48
C LYS A 57 16.67 11.77 6.03
N LEU A 58 16.65 10.55 5.50
CA LEU A 58 17.56 9.49 5.90
C LEU A 58 19.00 9.84 5.55
N HIS A 59 19.25 10.30 4.33
CA HIS A 59 20.57 10.74 3.92
C HIS A 59 21.08 11.88 4.81
N ALA A 60 20.26 12.91 5.05
CA ALA A 60 20.66 14.01 5.93
C ALA A 60 21.02 13.56 7.35
N PHE A 61 20.28 12.58 7.90
CA PHE A 61 20.55 12.02 9.22
C PHE A 61 21.84 11.19 9.26
N PHE A 62 22.02 10.28 8.30
CA PHE A 62 23.15 9.34 8.28
C PHE A 62 24.43 9.92 7.66
N LYS A 63 24.40 11.11 7.05
CA LYS A 63 25.53 11.70 6.31
C LYS A 63 26.85 11.68 7.08
N GLY A 64 26.81 11.96 8.39
CA GLY A 64 28.00 11.99 9.25
C GLY A 64 28.63 10.61 9.51
N ASN A 65 27.87 9.54 9.28
CA ASN A 65 28.27 8.16 9.53
C ASN A 65 28.61 7.40 8.23
N LEU A 66 28.45 8.01 7.06
CA LEU A 66 28.71 7.36 5.77
C LEU A 66 30.20 7.27 5.46
N ILE A 67 30.65 6.13 4.95
CA ILE A 67 32.00 5.95 4.41
C ILE A 67 32.26 6.93 3.25
N TYR A 68 31.25 7.14 2.41
CA TYR A 68 31.28 8.08 1.29
C TYR A 68 30.22 9.18 1.51
N PRO A 69 30.54 10.27 2.22
CA PRO A 69 29.57 11.31 2.60
C PRO A 69 29.07 12.17 1.42
N ASP A 70 29.73 12.08 0.26
CA ASP A 70 29.34 12.76 -0.98
C ASP A 70 28.36 11.95 -1.83
N VAL A 71 27.95 10.76 -1.38
CA VAL A 71 26.90 9.99 -2.05
C VAL A 71 25.62 10.81 -2.11
N ALA A 72 24.91 10.72 -3.23
CA ALA A 72 23.70 11.48 -3.44
C ALA A 72 22.50 10.82 -2.73
N PRO A 73 21.55 11.60 -2.16
CA PRO A 73 20.41 11.06 -1.41
C PRO A 73 19.58 10.03 -2.18
N HIS A 74 19.37 10.26 -3.47
CA HIS A 74 18.61 9.38 -4.37
C HIS A 74 19.27 8.01 -4.64
N ALA A 75 20.49 7.78 -4.14
CA ALA A 75 21.12 6.46 -4.16
C ALA A 75 20.59 5.55 -3.05
N ALA A 76 19.89 6.12 -2.06
CA ALA A 76 19.35 5.38 -0.94
C ALA A 76 18.32 4.34 -1.41
N TRP A 77 18.41 3.15 -0.84
CA TRP A 77 17.40 2.11 -0.94
C TRP A 77 17.26 1.40 0.40
N LEU A 78 16.11 0.75 0.63
CA LEU A 78 15.80 0.13 1.90
C LEU A 78 15.58 -1.37 1.75
N THR A 79 15.91 -2.10 2.81
CA THR A 79 15.67 -3.53 2.94
C THR A 79 14.93 -3.83 4.23
N TYR A 80 14.21 -4.95 4.20
CA TYR A 80 13.69 -5.63 5.37
C TYR A 80 14.12 -7.09 5.25
N GLU A 81 14.83 -7.64 6.23
CA GLU A 81 15.38 -9.01 6.19
C GLU A 81 16.07 -9.33 4.84
N ASP A 82 16.98 -8.45 4.40
CA ASP A 82 17.70 -8.54 3.12
C ASP A 82 16.83 -8.50 1.84
N VAL A 83 15.51 -8.31 1.98
CA VAL A 83 14.58 -8.12 0.86
C VAL A 83 14.52 -6.65 0.47
N PRO A 84 14.87 -6.28 -0.79
CA PRO A 84 14.77 -4.89 -1.24
C PRO A 84 13.32 -4.40 -1.31
N LEU A 85 13.06 -3.26 -0.67
CA LEU A 85 11.73 -2.64 -0.64
C LEU A 85 11.53 -1.66 -1.79
N LYS A 86 10.53 -1.95 -2.63
CA LYS A 86 10.14 -1.10 -3.77
C LYS A 86 9.60 0.23 -3.29
N TRP A 87 10.38 1.29 -3.50
CA TRP A 87 10.06 2.65 -3.04
C TRP A 87 8.76 3.25 -3.59
N HIS A 88 8.25 2.73 -4.72
CA HIS A 88 7.03 3.21 -5.37
C HIS A 88 5.76 2.52 -4.87
N TYR A 89 5.87 1.49 -4.03
CA TYR A 89 4.72 0.93 -3.34
C TYR A 89 4.41 1.71 -2.07
N PRO A 90 3.13 1.89 -1.72
CA PRO A 90 2.76 2.48 -0.44
C PRO A 90 3.40 1.70 0.72
N LEU A 91 3.85 2.40 1.76
CA LEU A 91 4.49 1.82 2.93
C LEU A 91 3.61 0.75 3.57
N GLY A 92 2.32 1.06 3.76
CA GLY A 92 1.35 0.17 4.39
C GLY A 92 1.19 -1.14 3.62
N LEU A 93 1.20 -1.10 2.28
CA LEU A 93 1.17 -2.30 1.46
C LEU A 93 2.42 -3.16 1.66
N SER A 94 3.60 -2.52 1.68
CA SER A 94 4.87 -3.23 1.89
C SER A 94 4.91 -3.88 3.27
N TYR A 95 4.44 -3.17 4.30
CA TYR A 95 4.32 -3.71 5.66
C TYR A 95 3.36 -4.90 5.71
N ASP A 96 2.16 -4.76 5.15
CA ASP A 96 1.14 -5.83 5.14
C ASP A 96 1.59 -7.08 4.36
N LEU A 97 2.57 -6.96 3.46
CA LEU A 97 3.13 -8.08 2.69
C LEU A 97 4.34 -8.74 3.34
N TYR A 98 5.23 -7.96 3.95
CA TYR A 98 6.56 -8.43 4.36
C TYR A 98 6.77 -8.51 5.86
N ALA A 99 6.12 -7.65 6.65
CA ALA A 99 6.45 -7.51 8.07
C ALA A 99 5.98 -8.69 8.95
N GLY A 100 5.41 -9.76 8.37
CA GLY A 100 4.91 -10.94 9.08
C GLY A 100 3.81 -10.67 10.12
N ALA A 101 3.45 -9.40 10.36
CA ALA A 101 2.46 -9.00 11.33
C ALA A 101 1.07 -9.51 10.91
N GLY A 102 0.43 -10.28 11.80
CA GLY A 102 -0.94 -10.72 11.61
C GLY A 102 -1.87 -9.52 11.37
N PRO A 103 -2.75 -9.55 10.35
CA PRO A 103 -3.66 -8.45 10.11
C PRO A 103 -4.68 -8.34 11.24
N TYR A 104 -5.23 -7.15 11.43
CA TYR A 104 -6.33 -6.96 12.37
C TYR A 104 -7.58 -7.71 11.92
N TYR A 105 -8.15 -8.52 12.83
CA TYR A 105 -9.40 -9.22 12.64
C TYR A 105 -10.55 -8.43 13.29
N PRO A 106 -11.62 -8.09 12.55
CA PRO A 106 -12.79 -7.48 13.16
C PRO A 106 -13.42 -8.44 14.18
N PRO A 107 -13.82 -7.97 15.37
CA PRO A 107 -14.40 -8.81 16.41
C PRO A 107 -15.70 -9.48 15.92
N ASP A 108 -15.82 -10.80 16.08
CA ASP A 108 -17.03 -11.53 15.72
C ASP A 108 -18.15 -11.24 16.75
N PRO A 109 -19.27 -10.62 16.35
CA PRO A 109 -20.38 -10.35 17.26
C PRO A 109 -20.97 -11.62 17.89
N LYS A 110 -20.79 -12.81 17.30
CA LYS A 110 -21.28 -14.09 17.83
C LYS A 110 -20.35 -14.76 18.85
N HIS A 111 -19.08 -14.36 18.91
CA HIS A 111 -18.06 -14.89 19.83
C HIS A 111 -17.47 -13.80 20.74
N SER A 112 -18.28 -12.80 21.10
CA SER A 112 -17.85 -11.66 21.92
C SER A 112 -17.54 -11.98 23.40
N SER A 113 -17.56 -13.26 23.81
CA SER A 113 -17.34 -13.69 25.21
C SER A 113 -16.19 -14.67 25.42
N GLU A 114 -15.52 -15.10 24.36
CA GLU A 114 -14.31 -15.92 24.50
C GLU A 114 -13.22 -15.17 23.73
N ARG A 115 -12.31 -14.52 24.46
CA ARG A 115 -10.93 -14.39 23.97
C ARG A 115 -10.48 -15.82 23.74
N SER A 116 -10.73 -16.31 22.54
CA SER A 116 -10.13 -17.50 22.02
C SER A 116 -8.65 -17.20 21.95
N GLU A 117 -7.94 -17.54 23.03
CA GLU A 117 -6.55 -17.94 23.08
C GLU A 117 -6.35 -19.14 22.13
N VAL A 118 -6.74 -18.98 20.87
CA VAL A 118 -6.43 -19.93 19.82
C VAL A 118 -4.99 -19.65 19.46
N GLN A 119 -4.13 -20.29 20.26
CA GLN A 119 -2.84 -20.79 19.87
C GLN A 119 -1.96 -19.78 19.16
N ASP A 120 -1.27 -18.98 19.96
CA ASP A 120 0.09 -18.51 19.71
C ASP A 120 1.02 -19.74 19.56
N GLU A 121 0.84 -20.53 18.50
CA GLU A 121 1.81 -21.56 18.11
C GLU A 121 2.92 -20.87 17.32
N ALA A 122 3.92 -20.39 18.08
CA ALA A 122 5.31 -20.21 17.69
C ALA A 122 5.57 -19.53 16.33
N GLY A 123 5.18 -18.26 16.21
CA GLY A 123 5.85 -17.29 15.33
C GLY A 123 6.30 -16.13 16.21
N GLU A 124 7.53 -15.66 16.07
CA GLU A 124 8.00 -14.45 16.77
C GLU A 124 6.97 -13.34 16.53
N GLU A 125 6.24 -12.92 17.57
CA GLU A 125 5.42 -11.72 17.50
C GLU A 125 6.38 -10.57 17.14
N MET A 126 6.34 -10.13 15.88
CA MET A 126 7.22 -9.06 15.47
C MET A 126 6.78 -7.78 16.16
N GLU A 127 7.60 -7.40 17.13
CA GLU A 127 7.43 -6.19 17.91
C GLU A 127 7.72 -4.97 17.04
N LEU A 128 6.72 -4.10 16.90
CA LEU A 128 6.94 -2.73 16.46
C LEU A 128 8.03 -2.08 17.32
N PRO A 129 8.89 -1.23 16.76
CA PRO A 129 8.83 -0.64 15.42
C PRO A 129 9.27 -1.58 14.28
N TRP A 130 8.77 -1.36 13.06
CA TRP A 130 9.22 -2.10 11.88
C TRP A 130 10.67 -1.74 11.55
N LYS A 131 11.57 -2.72 11.67
CA LYS A 131 13.02 -2.53 11.55
C LYS A 131 13.44 -2.62 10.09
N LEU A 132 13.96 -1.52 9.55
CA LEU A 132 14.46 -1.44 8.18
C LEU A 132 15.95 -1.08 8.17
N ILE A 133 16.63 -1.47 7.09
CA ILE A 133 18.02 -1.09 6.86
C ILE A 133 18.08 -0.22 5.61
N VAL A 134 18.68 0.96 5.73
CA VAL A 134 18.97 1.85 4.60
C VAL A 134 20.40 1.60 4.10
N HIS A 135 20.53 1.55 2.78
CA HIS A 135 21.76 1.33 2.04
C HIS A 135 22.01 2.51 1.11
N PHE A 136 23.28 2.86 0.90
CA PHE A 136 23.74 3.90 -0.02
C PHE A 136 24.71 3.35 -1.09
N SER A 137 25.13 2.09 -0.96
CA SER A 137 25.92 1.34 -1.95
C SER A 137 25.11 0.16 -2.53
N ASP A 138 25.72 -0.59 -3.46
CA ASP A 138 25.22 -1.88 -3.95
C ASP A 138 23.74 -1.92 -4.38
N PHE A 139 23.29 -0.85 -5.06
CA PHE A 139 21.90 -0.71 -5.49
C PHE A 139 21.44 -1.91 -6.36
N PRO A 140 20.31 -2.57 -6.05
CA PRO A 140 19.85 -3.78 -6.74
C PRO A 140 19.16 -3.44 -8.08
N LYS A 141 19.97 -3.16 -9.10
CA LYS A 141 19.54 -2.69 -10.44
C LYS A 141 18.60 -3.67 -11.16
N ASP A 142 18.71 -4.97 -10.88
CA ASP A 142 17.89 -6.00 -11.52
C ASP A 142 16.48 -6.10 -10.90
N GLN A 143 16.29 -5.56 -9.69
CA GLN A 143 15.03 -5.69 -8.94
C GLN A 143 14.25 -4.38 -8.86
N MET A 144 14.92 -3.23 -8.95
CA MET A 144 14.32 -1.91 -8.76
C MET A 144 14.95 -0.85 -9.67
N ILE A 145 14.18 0.21 -9.94
CA ILE A 145 14.64 1.39 -10.68
C ILE A 145 15.16 2.41 -9.66
N GLN A 146 16.26 3.10 -9.95
CA GLN A 146 16.81 4.12 -9.06
C GLN A 146 15.94 5.39 -9.07
N LEU A 147 15.87 6.08 -7.92
CA LEU A 147 15.26 7.40 -7.83
C LEU A 147 16.12 8.43 -8.59
N ASP A 148 15.47 9.43 -9.17
CA ASP A 148 16.13 10.59 -9.75
C ASP A 148 16.28 11.71 -8.72
N ALA A 149 17.09 12.72 -9.03
CA ALA A 149 17.46 13.77 -8.09
C ALA A 149 16.30 14.74 -7.86
N GLU A 150 15.44 14.88 -8.87
CA GLU A 150 14.30 15.79 -8.87
C GLU A 150 13.02 15.13 -8.35
N GLY A 151 13.05 13.83 -8.01
CA GLY A 151 11.88 13.06 -7.57
C GLY A 151 10.82 12.85 -8.67
N LYS A 152 11.18 13.09 -9.93
CA LYS A 152 10.31 12.98 -11.10
C LYS A 152 9.83 11.55 -11.34
N HIS A 153 10.67 10.54 -11.16
CA HIS A 153 10.30 9.13 -11.34
C HIS A 153 9.14 8.75 -10.42
N LEU A 154 9.22 9.14 -9.14
CA LEU A 154 8.15 8.87 -8.19
C LEU A 154 6.88 9.65 -8.51
N HIS A 155 7.01 10.94 -8.84
CA HIS A 155 5.89 11.75 -9.30
C HIS A 155 5.19 11.14 -10.53
N ASP A 156 5.95 10.78 -11.56
CA ASP A 156 5.42 10.26 -12.82
C ASP A 156 4.76 8.89 -12.61
N LEU A 157 5.33 8.01 -11.79
CA LEU A 157 4.69 6.74 -11.40
C LEU A 157 3.37 6.96 -10.65
N TYR A 158 3.34 7.88 -9.68
CA TYR A 158 2.13 8.24 -8.95
C TYR A 158 1.04 8.76 -9.91
N ILE A 159 1.37 9.74 -10.75
CA ILE A 159 0.43 10.33 -11.71
C ILE A 159 -0.06 9.31 -12.73
N ASN A 160 0.81 8.41 -13.20
CA ASN A 160 0.40 7.33 -14.08
C ASN A 160 -0.58 6.36 -13.39
N SER A 161 -0.34 6.02 -12.12
CA SER A 161 -1.26 5.20 -11.32
C SER A 161 -2.63 5.88 -11.14
N VAL A 162 -2.64 7.19 -10.84
CA VAL A 162 -3.87 8.00 -10.75
C VAL A 162 -4.65 8.01 -12.06
N LYS A 163 -3.96 8.18 -13.20
CA LYS A 163 -4.59 8.15 -14.52
C LYS A 163 -5.17 6.78 -14.85
N GLU A 164 -4.45 5.72 -14.53
CA GLU A 164 -4.90 4.34 -14.75
C GLU A 164 -6.17 4.07 -13.92
N ALA A 165 -6.18 4.45 -12.64
CA ALA A 165 -7.35 4.33 -11.78
C ALA A 165 -8.54 5.15 -12.30
N ASP A 166 -8.29 6.39 -12.74
CA ASP A 166 -9.33 7.28 -13.30
C ASP A 166 -9.95 6.70 -14.58
N PHE A 167 -9.11 6.15 -15.46
CA PHE A 167 -9.57 5.49 -16.67
C PHE A 167 -10.46 4.29 -16.35
N LEU A 168 -10.10 3.47 -15.35
CA LEU A 168 -10.94 2.34 -14.93
C LEU A 168 -12.29 2.81 -14.36
N ARG A 169 -12.28 3.84 -13.50
CA ARG A 169 -13.49 4.38 -12.88
C ARG A 169 -14.45 4.97 -13.92
N ASN A 170 -13.93 5.74 -14.87
CA ASN A 170 -14.74 6.60 -15.74
C ASN A 170 -14.83 6.10 -17.19
N GLY A 171 -13.99 5.15 -17.60
CA GLY A 171 -13.80 4.70 -18.99
C GLY A 171 -13.03 5.68 -19.87
N THR A 172 -12.63 6.83 -19.33
CA THR A 172 -11.81 7.84 -20.01
C THR A 172 -10.92 8.51 -18.96
N GLY A 173 -9.74 8.98 -19.34
CA GLY A 173 -8.90 9.80 -18.45
C GLY A 173 -9.33 11.27 -18.40
N LYS A 174 -10.53 11.63 -18.88
CA LYS A 174 -10.93 13.04 -19.02
C LYS A 174 -10.99 13.78 -17.69
N THR A 175 -11.37 13.10 -16.60
CA THR A 175 -11.51 13.72 -15.28
C THR A 175 -10.15 14.22 -14.80
N ILE A 176 -9.14 13.34 -14.76
CA ILE A 176 -7.77 13.74 -14.40
C ILE A 176 -7.16 14.71 -15.41
N MET A 177 -7.42 14.53 -16.72
CA MET A 177 -6.92 15.45 -17.76
C MET A 177 -7.61 16.83 -17.75
N SER A 178 -8.76 16.95 -17.09
CA SER A 178 -9.47 18.22 -16.91
C SER A 178 -9.04 19.00 -15.68
N LEU A 179 -8.23 18.40 -14.79
CA LEU A 179 -7.63 19.15 -13.71
C LEU A 179 -6.75 20.26 -14.30
N ASN A 180 -6.88 21.46 -13.73
CA ASN A 180 -5.96 22.53 -14.08
C ASN A 180 -4.58 22.26 -13.46
N LYS A 181 -3.60 23.09 -13.84
CA LYS A 181 -2.22 22.94 -13.36
C LYS A 181 -2.13 23.05 -11.83
N ASP A 182 -2.93 23.94 -11.24
CA ASP A 182 -2.91 24.21 -9.80
C ASP A 182 -3.44 23.00 -9.02
N ASP A 183 -4.58 22.43 -9.41
CA ASP A 183 -5.18 21.21 -8.83
C ASP A 183 -4.21 20.02 -8.95
N SER A 184 -3.55 19.86 -10.09
CA SER A 184 -2.59 18.77 -10.32
C SER A 184 -1.35 18.91 -9.44
N THR A 185 -0.86 20.15 -9.28
CA THR A 185 0.31 20.46 -8.43
C THR A 185 -0.06 20.28 -6.95
N GLN A 186 -1.21 20.82 -6.53
CA GLN A 186 -1.74 20.68 -5.19
C GLN A 186 -1.91 19.20 -4.81
N LEU A 187 -2.43 18.36 -5.71
CA LEU A 187 -2.59 16.94 -5.46
C LEU A 187 -1.25 16.28 -5.10
N TRP A 188 -0.18 16.57 -5.85
CA TRP A 188 1.13 16.00 -5.57
C TRP A 188 1.79 16.59 -4.32
N ASP A 189 1.67 17.90 -4.10
CA ASP A 189 2.19 18.56 -2.91
C ASP A 189 1.53 18.02 -1.64
N ALA A 190 0.21 17.75 -1.69
CA ALA A 190 -0.51 17.13 -0.60
C ALA A 190 -0.02 15.71 -0.28
N VAL A 191 0.36 14.93 -1.30
CA VAL A 191 0.95 13.59 -1.12
C VAL A 191 2.33 13.68 -0.47
N LYS A 192 3.20 14.58 -0.95
CA LYS A 192 4.54 14.78 -0.36
C LYS A 192 4.49 15.24 1.09
N ALA A 193 3.57 16.16 1.38
CA ALA A 193 3.41 16.74 2.72
C ALA A 193 2.58 15.87 3.66
N HIS A 194 1.91 14.83 3.14
CA HIS A 194 0.88 14.07 3.86
C HIS A 194 -0.17 15.01 4.50
N ASP A 195 -0.66 15.98 3.72
CA ASP A 195 -1.74 16.91 4.12
C ASP A 195 -3.13 16.52 3.55
N PHE A 196 -4.02 16.04 4.42
CA PHE A 196 -5.37 15.62 4.04
C PHE A 196 -6.24 16.78 3.52
N SER A 197 -6.08 17.97 4.09
CA SER A 197 -6.90 19.15 3.76
C SER A 197 -6.62 19.63 2.35
N LEU A 198 -5.36 19.52 1.90
CA LEU A 198 -4.97 19.79 0.52
C LEU A 198 -5.36 18.65 -0.44
N PHE A 199 -5.29 17.40 0.01
CA PHE A 199 -5.54 16.22 -0.83
C PHE A 199 -7.03 15.98 -1.10
N ASN A 200 -7.84 15.93 -0.05
CA ASN A 200 -9.22 15.43 -0.13
C ASN A 200 -10.10 16.22 -1.10
N PRO A 201 -10.05 17.57 -1.17
CA PRO A 201 -10.86 18.33 -2.13
C PRO A 201 -10.60 17.93 -3.59
N ILE A 202 -9.35 17.68 -3.96
CA ILE A 202 -9.00 17.27 -5.33
C ILE A 202 -9.36 15.80 -5.55
N ASN A 203 -9.08 14.94 -4.57
CA ASN A 203 -9.42 13.52 -4.64
C ASN A 203 -10.94 13.28 -4.80
N GLN A 204 -11.79 14.09 -4.15
CA GLN A 204 -13.25 14.01 -4.32
C GLN A 204 -13.69 14.30 -5.76
N LYS A 205 -13.04 15.25 -6.46
CA LYS A 205 -13.31 15.52 -7.88
C LYS A 205 -13.00 14.29 -8.75
N LEU A 206 -11.96 13.52 -8.40
CA LEU A 206 -11.52 12.32 -9.12
C LEU A 206 -12.34 11.06 -8.79
N LEU A 207 -12.75 10.89 -7.53
CA LEU A 207 -13.52 9.72 -7.09
C LEU A 207 -15.01 9.83 -7.39
N ASN A 208 -15.57 11.03 -7.34
CA ASN A 208 -17.00 11.30 -7.47
C ASN A 208 -17.32 12.37 -8.55
N PRO A 209 -16.87 12.20 -9.81
CA PRO A 209 -17.21 13.15 -10.87
C PRO A 209 -18.73 13.20 -11.08
N GLN A 210 -19.29 14.42 -11.14
CA GLN A 210 -20.73 14.63 -11.26
C GLN A 210 -21.27 14.03 -12.57
N GLY A 211 -22.35 13.25 -12.47
CA GLY A 211 -23.05 12.69 -13.62
C GLY A 211 -22.34 11.52 -14.31
N VAL A 212 -21.25 10.99 -13.74
CA VAL A 212 -20.53 9.83 -14.26
C VAL A 212 -20.75 8.62 -13.35
N ASN A 213 -21.22 7.52 -13.94
CA ASN A 213 -21.34 6.24 -13.24
C ASN A 213 -19.99 5.52 -13.23
N LEU A 214 -19.67 4.91 -12.10
CA LEU A 214 -18.50 4.04 -11.95
C LEU A 214 -18.59 2.88 -12.95
N ARG A 215 -17.54 2.65 -13.75
CA ARG A 215 -17.46 1.57 -14.73
C ARG A 215 -16.74 0.34 -14.21
N HIS A 216 -15.57 0.54 -13.60
CA HIS A 216 -14.80 -0.52 -12.98
C HIS A 216 -14.20 -0.06 -11.65
N ILE A 217 -13.95 -1.02 -10.78
CA ILE A 217 -13.31 -0.83 -9.48
C ILE A 217 -11.80 -1.06 -9.66
N PRO A 218 -10.94 -0.06 -9.45
CA PRO A 218 -9.49 -0.22 -9.51
C PRO A 218 -9.00 -1.09 -8.34
N ILE A 219 -8.61 -2.33 -8.64
CA ILE A 219 -8.11 -3.31 -7.66
C ILE A 219 -6.80 -3.91 -8.18
N LYS A 220 -5.78 -3.92 -7.33
CA LYS A 220 -4.53 -4.66 -7.54
C LYS A 220 -4.36 -5.65 -6.40
N LEU A 221 -4.21 -6.94 -6.73
CA LEU A 221 -3.94 -7.99 -5.76
C LEU A 221 -2.44 -8.28 -5.75
N TYR A 222 -1.83 -8.30 -4.58
CA TYR A 222 -0.41 -8.54 -4.40
C TYR A 222 -0.23 -9.88 -3.71
N LEU A 223 0.47 -10.79 -4.38
CA LEU A 223 0.82 -12.10 -3.85
C LEU A 223 2.34 -12.18 -3.66
N PRO A 224 2.83 -12.53 -2.46
CA PRO A 224 4.20 -12.99 -2.29
C PRO A 224 4.46 -14.15 -3.27
N HIS A 225 5.56 -14.10 -4.02
CA HIS A 225 5.90 -15.21 -4.90
C HIS A 225 6.37 -16.40 -4.05
N ALA A 226 5.46 -17.33 -3.74
CA ALA A 226 5.86 -18.65 -3.27
C ALA A 226 6.51 -19.39 -4.43
N SER A 227 7.68 -19.99 -4.20
CA SER A 227 8.43 -20.84 -5.12
C SER A 227 7.49 -21.69 -5.98
N SER A 228 7.38 -21.38 -7.28
CA SER A 228 6.70 -22.28 -8.21
C SER A 228 7.65 -23.41 -8.56
N GLU A 229 7.21 -24.67 -8.45
CA GLU A 229 8.04 -25.89 -8.66
C GLU A 229 8.66 -26.04 -10.06
N THR A 230 8.51 -25.07 -10.97
CA THR A 230 8.84 -25.24 -12.40
C THR A 230 9.71 -24.16 -13.07
N GLN A 231 10.25 -23.14 -12.41
CA GLN A 231 11.28 -22.26 -13.02
C GLN A 231 11.88 -21.26 -12.01
N GLU A 232 13.23 -21.16 -12.04
CA GLU A 232 14.14 -20.21 -11.38
C GLU A 232 13.93 -19.95 -9.87
N GLU A 233 15.02 -19.90 -9.10
CA GLU A 233 14.90 -19.59 -7.67
C GLU A 233 14.17 -18.25 -7.48
N PRO A 234 13.15 -18.19 -6.60
CA PRO A 234 12.37 -16.97 -6.43
C PRO A 234 13.30 -15.86 -5.95
N VAL A 235 13.38 -14.77 -6.73
CA VAL A 235 14.11 -13.58 -6.29
C VAL A 235 13.40 -13.05 -5.03
N PRO A 236 14.10 -12.94 -3.89
CA PRO A 236 13.53 -12.40 -2.65
C PRO A 236 12.87 -11.04 -2.91
N GLY A 237 11.65 -10.84 -2.41
CA GLY A 237 10.87 -9.61 -2.66
C GLY A 237 10.18 -9.52 -4.02
N SER A 238 10.20 -10.60 -4.82
CA SER A 238 9.37 -10.67 -6.02
C SER A 238 7.89 -10.79 -5.65
N LEU A 239 7.07 -9.93 -6.26
CA LEU A 239 5.63 -9.87 -6.03
C LEU A 239 4.91 -10.13 -7.35
N ARG A 240 3.92 -11.04 -7.31
CA ARG A 240 2.98 -11.20 -8.41
C ARG A 240 1.82 -10.24 -8.21
N VAL A 241 1.68 -9.30 -9.14
CA VAL A 241 0.53 -8.38 -9.17
C VAL A 241 -0.53 -8.94 -10.12
N VAL A 242 -1.74 -9.13 -9.61
CA VAL A 242 -2.89 -9.59 -10.40
C VAL A 242 -3.93 -8.49 -10.49
N GLN A 243 -4.33 -8.17 -11.73
CA GLN A 243 -5.29 -7.12 -12.03
C GLN A 243 -6.25 -7.60 -13.13
N THR A 244 -7.54 -7.42 -12.93
CA THR A 244 -8.58 -7.71 -13.93
C THR A 244 -9.70 -6.66 -13.86
N LEU A 245 -10.55 -6.60 -14.89
CA LEU A 245 -11.68 -5.67 -14.90
C LEU A 245 -12.80 -6.18 -13.97
N VAL A 246 -13.06 -5.42 -12.90
CA VAL A 246 -14.13 -5.68 -11.92
C VAL A 246 -15.21 -4.61 -12.06
N THR A 247 -16.43 -5.00 -12.36
CA THR A 247 -17.58 -4.08 -12.46
C THR A 247 -18.18 -3.81 -11.07
N PRO A 248 -18.83 -2.65 -10.83
CA PRO A 248 -19.45 -2.33 -9.54
C PRO A 248 -20.64 -3.20 -9.15
N SER A 249 -21.19 -3.95 -10.11
CA SER A 249 -22.29 -4.87 -9.89
C SER A 249 -22.04 -6.17 -10.65
N VAL A 250 -22.43 -7.29 -10.04
CA VAL A 250 -22.40 -8.62 -10.64
C VAL A 250 -23.59 -8.80 -11.60
N SER A 251 -24.74 -8.24 -11.22
CA SER A 251 -25.96 -8.20 -12.01
C SER A 251 -26.77 -6.94 -11.68
N SER A 252 -27.86 -6.67 -12.39
CA SER A 252 -28.69 -5.46 -12.19
C SER A 252 -29.22 -5.24 -10.77
N ARG A 253 -29.26 -6.29 -9.93
CA ARG A 253 -29.74 -6.21 -8.54
C ARG A 253 -28.69 -6.59 -7.50
N GLN A 254 -27.50 -7.01 -7.92
CA GLN A 254 -26.49 -7.53 -7.01
C GLN A 254 -25.21 -6.67 -7.09
N PRO A 255 -24.90 -5.89 -6.04
CA PRO A 255 -23.66 -5.13 -6.00
C PRO A 255 -22.46 -6.08 -5.95
N GLN A 256 -21.33 -5.58 -6.45
CA GLN A 256 -20.07 -6.29 -6.37
C GLN A 256 -19.55 -6.26 -4.93
N THR A 257 -19.29 -7.44 -4.37
CA THR A 257 -18.61 -7.58 -3.08
C THR A 257 -17.13 -7.89 -3.28
N ILE A 258 -16.33 -7.74 -2.22
CA ILE A 258 -14.93 -8.16 -2.22
C ILE A 258 -14.80 -9.65 -2.53
N GLY A 259 -15.60 -10.51 -1.89
CA GLY A 259 -15.57 -11.95 -2.13
C GLY A 259 -15.95 -12.35 -3.54
N THR A 260 -16.98 -11.73 -4.13
CA THR A 260 -17.31 -11.98 -5.55
C THR A 260 -16.23 -11.43 -6.50
N ALA A 261 -15.51 -10.38 -6.11
CA ALA A 261 -14.44 -9.80 -6.94
C ALA A 261 -13.21 -10.72 -6.92
N LEU A 262 -12.77 -11.12 -5.72
CA LEU A 262 -11.63 -12.00 -5.53
C LEU A 262 -11.87 -13.38 -6.15
N ASN A 263 -13.07 -13.95 -6.02
CA ASN A 263 -13.42 -15.21 -6.68
C ASN A 263 -13.34 -15.10 -8.21
N LYS A 264 -13.71 -13.95 -8.80
CA LYS A 264 -13.56 -13.71 -10.24
C LYS A 264 -12.09 -13.55 -10.65
N VAL A 265 -11.28 -12.85 -9.85
CA VAL A 265 -9.89 -12.51 -10.20
C VAL A 265 -8.95 -13.70 -10.00
N ILE A 266 -9.08 -14.40 -8.87
CA ILE A 266 -8.21 -15.52 -8.49
C ILE A 266 -9.00 -16.61 -7.73
N PRO A 267 -9.87 -17.36 -8.44
CA PRO A 267 -10.76 -18.35 -7.83
C PRO A 267 -10.03 -19.46 -7.07
N SER A 268 -8.78 -19.76 -7.44
CA SER A 268 -7.97 -20.79 -6.79
C SER A 268 -7.68 -20.48 -5.31
N LEU A 269 -7.51 -19.21 -4.96
CA LEU A 269 -7.27 -18.78 -3.57
C LEU A 269 -8.56 -18.36 -2.86
N PHE A 270 -9.56 -17.89 -3.63
CA PHE A 270 -10.85 -17.47 -3.10
C PHE A 270 -12.01 -18.27 -3.73
N PRO A 271 -12.13 -19.59 -3.46
CA PRO A 271 -13.20 -20.40 -4.03
C PRO A 271 -14.58 -20.07 -3.45
N ARG A 272 -14.64 -19.41 -2.29
CA ARG A 272 -15.87 -18.96 -1.63
C ARG A 272 -15.93 -17.44 -1.57
N THR A 273 -17.13 -16.90 -1.73
CA THR A 273 -17.39 -15.45 -1.81
C THR A 273 -17.81 -14.82 -0.48
N ARG A 274 -17.93 -15.62 0.59
CA ARG A 274 -18.43 -15.16 1.90
C ARG A 274 -17.51 -15.49 3.07
N THR A 275 -16.70 -16.54 2.94
CA THR A 275 -15.75 -16.96 3.97
C THR A 275 -14.38 -17.19 3.34
N PRO A 276 -13.31 -16.63 3.91
CA PRO A 276 -11.96 -16.98 3.48
C PRO A 276 -11.69 -18.45 3.84
N LEU A 277 -10.82 -19.11 3.06
CA LEU A 277 -10.49 -20.53 3.25
C LEU A 277 -8.99 -20.81 3.10
N ILE A 278 -8.40 -20.30 2.01
CA ILE A 278 -7.00 -20.59 1.64
C ILE A 278 -6.14 -19.35 1.90
N ALA A 279 -6.71 -18.18 1.59
CA ALA A 279 -6.06 -16.90 1.78
C ALA A 279 -7.07 -15.89 2.31
N GLN A 280 -6.54 -14.84 2.92
CA GLN A 280 -7.25 -13.66 3.36
C GLN A 280 -6.79 -12.44 2.57
N ALA A 281 -7.73 -11.52 2.36
CA ALA A 281 -7.47 -10.24 1.71
C ALA A 281 -7.26 -9.18 2.78
N VAL A 282 -6.10 -8.52 2.76
CA VAL A 282 -5.71 -7.50 3.73
C VAL A 282 -5.62 -6.15 3.03
N LEU A 283 -6.18 -5.13 3.65
CA LEU A 283 -6.14 -3.75 3.19
C LEU A 283 -5.93 -2.84 4.41
N HIS A 284 -4.90 -1.98 4.35
CA HIS A 284 -4.52 -1.07 5.44
C HIS A 284 -4.32 -1.80 6.78
N GLY A 285 -3.71 -2.97 6.75
CA GLY A 285 -3.42 -3.79 7.93
C GLY A 285 -4.61 -4.53 8.53
N ALA A 286 -5.79 -4.50 7.91
CA ALA A 286 -6.99 -5.19 8.38
C ALA A 286 -7.53 -6.20 7.37
N VAL A 287 -8.08 -7.32 7.87
CA VAL A 287 -8.74 -8.31 7.03
C VAL A 287 -10.04 -7.75 6.47
N LEU A 288 -10.19 -7.82 5.14
CA LEU A 288 -11.39 -7.40 4.45
C LEU A 288 -12.53 -8.42 4.62
N PRO A 289 -13.71 -7.99 5.11
CA PRO A 289 -14.90 -8.82 5.06
C PRO A 289 -15.27 -9.12 3.60
N LEU A 290 -15.36 -10.40 3.24
CA LEU A 290 -15.69 -10.79 1.87
C LEU A 290 -17.08 -10.31 1.42
N THR A 291 -17.98 -10.03 2.35
CA THR A 291 -19.32 -9.49 2.07
C THR A 291 -19.34 -7.97 1.89
N ALA A 292 -18.22 -7.27 2.13
CA ALA A 292 -18.16 -5.81 1.99
C ALA A 292 -18.42 -5.38 0.54
N ASN A 293 -19.15 -4.27 0.37
CA ASN A 293 -19.41 -3.68 -0.94
C ASN A 293 -18.11 -3.05 -1.47
N ALA A 294 -17.68 -3.49 -2.66
CA ALA A 294 -16.40 -3.09 -3.23
C ALA A 294 -16.38 -1.63 -3.70
N GLU A 295 -17.52 -1.08 -4.14
CA GLU A 295 -17.62 0.33 -4.51
C GLU A 295 -17.54 1.24 -3.27
N GLU A 296 -18.25 0.89 -2.20
CA GLU A 296 -18.19 1.67 -0.95
C GLU A 296 -16.78 1.64 -0.36
N LEU A 297 -16.12 0.47 -0.40
CA LEU A 297 -14.74 0.32 0.04
C LEU A 297 -13.79 1.19 -0.80
N LEU A 298 -13.93 1.20 -2.13
CA LEU A 298 -13.16 2.07 -3.02
C LEU A 298 -13.30 3.54 -2.64
N ARG A 299 -14.54 4.01 -2.42
CA ARG A 299 -14.81 5.42 -2.13
C ARG A 299 -14.25 5.86 -0.77
N ALA A 300 -14.11 4.94 0.19
CA ALA A 300 -13.70 5.27 1.56
C ALA A 300 -12.23 4.97 1.87
N THR A 301 -11.62 3.99 1.19
CA THR A 301 -10.34 3.40 1.62
C THR A 301 -9.30 3.27 0.51
N ALA A 302 -9.54 3.84 -0.67
CA ALA A 302 -8.51 3.87 -1.71
C ALA A 302 -7.22 4.52 -1.22
N TYR A 303 -6.08 4.01 -1.69
CA TYR A 303 -4.79 4.68 -1.52
C TYR A 303 -4.78 6.01 -2.29
N LEU A 304 -3.71 6.79 -2.11
CA LEU A 304 -3.57 8.14 -2.68
C LEU A 304 -3.68 8.16 -4.20
N ASP A 305 -3.29 7.06 -4.85
CA ASP A 305 -3.35 6.89 -6.29
C ASP A 305 -4.72 6.40 -6.81
N GLY A 306 -5.71 6.23 -5.92
CA GLY A 306 -7.08 5.84 -6.25
C GLY A 306 -7.27 4.34 -6.48
N TRP A 307 -6.31 3.51 -6.07
CA TRP A 307 -6.40 2.04 -6.13
C TRP A 307 -6.74 1.42 -4.78
N LEU A 308 -7.40 0.27 -4.82
CA LEU A 308 -7.40 -0.69 -3.73
C LEU A 308 -6.21 -1.64 -3.91
N HIS A 309 -5.11 -1.38 -3.20
CA HIS A 309 -3.96 -2.28 -3.14
C HIS A 309 -4.21 -3.31 -2.04
N ILE A 310 -4.51 -4.54 -2.43
CA ILE A 310 -4.92 -5.61 -1.50
C ILE A 310 -3.78 -6.64 -1.41
N ALA A 311 -3.23 -6.82 -0.20
CA ALA A 311 -2.31 -7.89 0.10
C ALA A 311 -3.07 -9.21 0.25
N VAL A 312 -2.61 -10.27 -0.42
CA VAL A 312 -3.15 -11.61 -0.27
C VAL A 312 -2.22 -12.39 0.67
N VAL A 313 -2.71 -12.68 1.87
CA VAL A 313 -1.96 -13.41 2.90
C VAL A 313 -2.51 -14.82 2.98
N MET A 314 -1.63 -15.83 2.92
CA MET A 314 -2.04 -17.22 3.03
C MET A 314 -2.48 -17.53 4.46
N MET A 315 -3.54 -18.30 4.61
CA MET A 315 -3.99 -18.79 5.92
C MET A 315 -3.24 -20.09 6.22
N ALA A 316 -2.70 -20.20 7.43
CA ALA A 316 -2.09 -21.43 7.94
C ALA A 316 -3.18 -22.49 8.23
#